data_AF-A0A6A9SM28-F1
#
_entry.id   AF-A0A6A9SM28-F1
#
_cell.length_a   1.000
_cell.length_b   1.000
_cell.length_c   1.000
_cell.angle_alpha   90.00
_cell.angle_beta   90.00
_cell.angle_gamma   90.00
#
_symmetry.space_group_name_H-M   'P 1'
#
loop_
_entity.id
_entity.type
_entity.pdbx_description
1 polymer ?
#
loop_
_entity_poly.entity_id
_entity_poly.type
_entity_poly.pdbx_seq_one_letter_code
_entity_poly.pdbx_strand_id
1 'polypeptide(L)'
;MSSAISECATRNSAGFRACSNSPSSSRWCGFAGAACSRRTVFVAAAQPPTVNVHGHEVRGVGVDGETRCAHYGTDRDVVALKFGCCETYYPCFRCHAETTDHDAEPWPLERRDEPAVLCGACGAELAAQEYMGVDSCPECGTRFNPACVDHYHLYFEGVEETPDRR
;
A
#
# COMPACT_ATOMS: atom_id res chain seq x y z
N MET A 1 2.80 2.53 37.27
CA MET A 1 2.16 3.76 37.77
C MET A 1 3.06 4.92 37.40
N SER A 2 2.63 5.70 36.42
CA SER A 2 3.36 6.83 35.86
C SER A 2 3.40 8.03 36.78
N SER A 3 4.43 8.87 36.58
CA SER A 3 4.57 10.31 36.88
C SER A 3 5.70 10.58 37.86
N ALA A 4 6.55 11.58 37.72
CA ALA A 4 6.91 12.49 36.63
C ALA A 4 8.17 13.20 37.15
N ILE A 5 9.17 13.43 36.31
CA ILE A 5 10.24 14.38 36.64
C ILE A 5 10.41 15.37 35.49
N SER A 6 10.10 16.60 35.86
CA SER A 6 10.49 17.89 35.31
C SER A 6 11.83 17.87 34.56
N GLU A 7 11.89 18.52 33.40
CA GLU A 7 13.04 19.39 33.11
C GLU A 7 12.74 20.45 32.06
N CYS A 8 13.39 21.60 32.26
CA CYS A 8 13.12 22.91 31.70
C CYS A 8 14.31 23.32 30.83
N ALA A 9 14.08 23.69 29.57
CA ALA A 9 15.05 24.33 28.66
C ALA A 9 14.33 24.62 27.34
N THR A 10 14.43 25.73 26.62
CA THR A 10 15.17 26.98 26.77
C THR A 10 14.42 28.03 25.97
N ARG A 11 14.41 29.24 26.49
CA ARG A 11 13.86 30.47 25.91
C ARG A 11 14.47 30.71 24.51
N ASN A 12 13.66 31.05 23.51
CA ASN A 12 14.18 31.74 22.33
C ASN A 12 13.42 33.04 22.07
N SER A 13 14.23 34.05 21.81
CA SER A 13 13.96 35.47 21.86
C SER A 13 13.26 35.97 20.60
N ALA A 14 12.05 36.50 20.75
CA ALA A 14 11.46 37.42 19.77
C ALA A 14 10.48 38.37 20.46
N GLY A 15 10.99 39.58 20.73
CA GLY A 15 10.31 40.86 20.84
C GLY A 15 8.88 40.94 21.38
N PHE A 16 8.73 41.45 22.60
CA PHE A 16 7.67 42.40 22.91
C PHE A 16 8.20 43.52 23.81
N ARG A 17 7.93 44.76 23.38
CA ARG A 17 8.27 46.00 24.06
C ARG A 17 7.56 46.09 25.41
N ALA A 18 8.29 46.51 26.44
CA ALA A 18 7.72 46.92 27.72
C ALA A 18 7.10 48.32 27.56
N CYS A 19 5.83 48.47 27.94
CA CYS A 19 5.26 49.76 28.30
C CYS A 19 5.15 49.81 29.83
N SER A 20 5.95 50.67 30.44
CA SER A 20 5.92 51.04 31.84
C SER A 20 4.77 52.01 32.11
N ASN A 21 3.87 51.64 33.04
CA ASN A 21 3.55 52.44 34.24
C ASN A 21 2.43 51.78 35.08
N SER A 22 2.73 51.64 36.38
CA SER A 22 1.85 51.22 37.49
C SER A 22 0.77 52.26 37.84
N PRO A 23 -0.09 52.08 38.87
CA PRO A 23 -0.69 50.87 39.48
C PRO A 23 -2.22 51.04 39.64
N SER A 24 -2.88 50.09 40.33
CA SER A 24 -4.19 50.22 41.01
C SER A 24 -5.42 49.62 40.32
N SER A 25 -6.17 48.91 41.17
CA SER A 25 -7.54 48.45 41.02
C SER A 25 -7.78 47.21 40.15
N SER A 26 -7.80 46.08 40.84
CA SER A 26 -8.90 45.11 40.84
C SER A 26 -9.95 45.31 39.73
N ARG A 27 -9.76 44.63 38.61
CA ARG A 27 -10.87 44.31 37.71
C ARG A 27 -10.57 43.03 36.97
N TRP A 28 -11.26 41.97 37.36
CA TRP A 28 -11.31 40.72 36.62
C TRP A 28 -12.11 40.99 35.35
N CYS A 29 -11.41 41.17 34.23
CA CYS A 29 -12.00 41.07 32.90
C CYS A 29 -11.75 39.64 32.41
N GLY A 30 -12.82 38.85 32.32
CA GLY A 30 -12.78 37.53 31.72
C GLY A 30 -12.30 37.62 30.28
N PHE A 31 -11.16 37.02 30.00
CA PHE A 31 -10.85 36.61 28.63
C PHE A 31 -11.70 35.37 28.35
N ALA A 32 -12.72 35.56 27.51
CA ALA A 32 -13.38 34.47 26.83
C ALA A 32 -12.28 33.61 26.21
N GLY A 33 -12.17 32.37 26.70
CA GLY A 33 -11.20 31.41 26.20
C GLY A 33 -11.45 31.21 24.72
N ALA A 34 -10.54 31.74 23.89
CA ALA A 34 -10.44 31.34 22.51
C ALA A 34 -10.15 29.83 22.54
N ALA A 35 -11.18 29.03 22.28
CA ALA A 35 -11.03 27.61 22.09
C ALA A 35 -10.01 27.42 20.96
N CYS A 36 -8.81 26.99 21.34
CA CYS A 36 -7.80 26.56 20.40
C CYS A 36 -8.32 25.27 19.77
N SER A 37 -9.18 25.43 18.75
CA SER A 37 -9.70 24.31 17.98
C SER A 37 -8.51 23.74 17.23
N ARG A 38 -8.01 22.63 17.76
CA ARG A 38 -6.94 21.84 17.18
C ARG A 38 -7.45 21.39 15.82
N ARG A 39 -7.09 22.12 14.76
CA ARG A 39 -7.51 21.83 13.40
C ARG A 39 -6.76 20.56 12.99
N THR A 40 -7.42 19.41 13.14
CA THR A 40 -6.90 18.13 12.64
C THR A 40 -6.74 18.27 11.14
N VAL A 41 -5.49 18.32 10.68
CA VAL A 41 -5.20 18.25 9.25
C VAL A 41 -5.26 16.77 8.92
N PHE A 42 -6.32 16.34 8.23
CA PHE A 42 -6.35 15.03 7.60
C PHE A 42 -5.29 15.07 6.49
N VAL A 43 -4.14 14.44 6.74
CA VAL A 43 -3.21 14.10 5.66
C VAL A 43 -3.94 13.05 4.84
N ALA A 44 -4.38 13.42 3.63
CA ALA A 44 -4.89 12.44 2.69
C ALA A 44 -3.81 11.35 2.53
N ALA A 45 -4.17 10.08 2.74
CA ALA A 45 -3.26 8.97 2.51
C ALA A 45 -2.64 9.16 1.12
N ALA A 46 -1.32 9.28 1.06
CA ALA A 46 -0.62 9.34 -0.20
C ALA A 46 -0.97 8.06 -0.95
N GLN A 47 -1.55 8.18 -2.15
CA GLN A 47 -1.83 7.02 -2.98
C GLN A 47 -0.53 6.22 -3.16
N PRO A 48 -0.58 4.88 -3.09
CA PRO A 48 0.62 4.08 -3.21
C PRO A 48 1.28 4.31 -4.57
N PRO A 49 2.62 4.18 -4.67
CA PRO A 49 3.31 4.36 -5.93
C PRO A 49 2.77 3.40 -6.99
N THR A 50 2.42 3.97 -8.15
CA THR A 50 1.96 3.25 -9.34
C THR A 50 3.06 3.26 -10.40
N VAL A 51 3.19 2.16 -11.13
CA VAL A 51 4.10 2.00 -12.27
C VAL A 51 3.26 1.61 -13.48
N ASN A 52 3.54 2.22 -14.63
CA ASN A 52 2.92 1.83 -15.89
C ASN A 52 3.76 0.71 -16.53
N VAL A 53 3.16 -0.46 -16.71
CA VAL A 53 3.76 -1.61 -17.37
C VAL A 53 2.93 -1.95 -18.59
N HIS A 54 3.49 -1.71 -19.78
CA HIS A 54 2.82 -1.92 -21.07
C HIS A 54 1.43 -1.27 -21.20
N GLY A 55 1.20 -0.13 -20.54
CA GLY A 55 -0.10 0.56 -20.54
C GLY A 55 -1.01 0.21 -19.36
N HIS A 56 -0.66 -0.78 -18.53
CA HIS A 56 -1.42 -1.18 -17.34
C HIS A 56 -0.86 -0.52 -16.09
N GLU A 57 -1.75 -0.09 -15.18
CA GLU A 57 -1.36 0.42 -13.86
C GLU A 57 -1.05 -0.75 -12.92
N VAL A 58 0.18 -0.79 -12.40
CA VAL A 58 0.64 -1.78 -11.43
C VAL A 58 1.04 -1.06 -10.14
N ARG A 59 0.54 -1.55 -9.01
CA ARG A 59 0.81 -0.99 -7.68
C ARG A 59 1.68 -1.92 -6.86
N GLY A 60 2.54 -1.35 -6.01
CA GLY A 60 3.36 -2.12 -5.10
C GLY A 60 4.61 -1.38 -4.67
N VAL A 61 5.51 -2.08 -3.97
CA VAL A 61 6.72 -1.50 -3.41
C VAL A 61 7.91 -1.87 -4.28
N GLY A 62 8.63 -0.86 -4.78
CA GLY A 62 9.82 -1.05 -5.61
C GLY A 62 9.53 -1.80 -6.90
N VAL A 63 8.39 -1.52 -7.54
CA VAL A 63 7.96 -2.19 -8.77
C VAL A 63 8.83 -1.75 -9.95
N ASP A 64 9.37 -2.70 -10.73
CA ASP A 64 10.12 -2.45 -11.96
C ASP A 64 9.23 -2.50 -13.23
N GLY A 65 9.85 -2.27 -14.39
CA GLY A 65 9.15 -2.24 -15.68
C GLY A 65 8.59 -3.59 -16.14
N GLU A 66 8.94 -4.70 -15.48
CA GLU A 66 8.43 -6.05 -15.77
C GLU A 66 7.72 -6.65 -14.55
N THR A 67 7.17 -5.79 -13.68
CA THR A 67 6.40 -6.15 -12.48
C THR A 67 7.17 -6.85 -11.35
N ARG A 68 8.51 -6.91 -11.37
CA ARG A 68 9.27 -7.37 -10.19
C ARG A 68 9.12 -6.36 -9.07
N CYS A 69 9.18 -6.79 -7.82
CA CYS A 69 8.99 -5.92 -6.66
C CYS A 69 10.07 -6.11 -5.60
N ALA A 70 10.03 -5.28 -4.54
CA ALA A 70 10.96 -5.39 -3.42
C ALA A 70 10.85 -6.70 -2.64
N HIS A 71 9.71 -7.42 -2.72
CA HIS A 71 9.50 -8.69 -2.03
C HIS A 71 9.98 -9.89 -2.85
N TYR A 72 9.76 -9.86 -4.18
CA TYR A 72 10.09 -10.93 -5.13
C TYR A 72 10.62 -10.30 -6.43
N GLY A 73 11.80 -10.72 -6.87
CA GLY A 73 12.51 -10.06 -7.98
C GLY A 73 13.51 -10.93 -8.74
N THR A 74 13.24 -12.24 -8.82
CA THR A 74 13.94 -13.12 -9.76
C THR A 74 13.58 -12.77 -11.21
N ASP A 75 14.31 -13.33 -12.15
CA ASP A 75 14.03 -13.22 -13.59
C ASP A 75 12.65 -13.75 -13.98
N ARG A 76 12.03 -14.57 -13.13
CA ARG A 76 10.71 -15.19 -13.34
C ARG A 76 9.57 -14.54 -12.57
N ASP A 77 9.85 -13.55 -11.71
CA ASP A 77 8.84 -12.81 -10.95
C ASP A 77 8.23 -11.67 -11.79
N VAL A 78 7.75 -12.04 -12.98
CA VAL A 78 7.33 -11.12 -14.06
C VAL A 78 5.83 -11.16 -14.29
N VAL A 79 5.07 -11.43 -13.23
CA VAL A 79 3.61 -11.42 -13.23
C VAL A 79 3.09 -10.41 -12.23
N ALA A 80 1.99 -9.75 -12.57
CA ALA A 80 1.15 -9.04 -11.61
C ALA A 80 -0.26 -9.60 -11.65
N LEU A 81 -0.92 -9.71 -10.49
CA LEU A 81 -2.23 -10.33 -10.35
C LEU A 81 -3.25 -9.32 -9.83
N LYS A 82 -4.49 -9.41 -10.32
CA LYS A 82 -5.63 -8.69 -9.76
C LYS A 82 -6.15 -9.39 -8.51
N PHE A 83 -6.52 -8.58 -7.52
CA PHE A 83 -7.33 -9.02 -6.37
C PHE A 83 -8.80 -8.68 -6.61
N GLY A 84 -9.71 -9.54 -6.14
CA GLY A 84 -11.16 -9.37 -6.30
C GLY A 84 -11.71 -8.09 -5.66
N CYS A 85 -11.08 -7.63 -4.57
CA CYS A 85 -11.54 -6.47 -3.80
C CYS A 85 -11.37 -5.13 -4.52
N CYS A 86 -10.39 -5.00 -5.43
CA CYS A 86 -10.06 -3.71 -6.06
C CYS A 86 -9.68 -3.79 -7.54
N GLU A 87 -9.63 -4.99 -8.13
CA GLU A 87 -9.34 -5.26 -9.54
C GLU A 87 -8.08 -4.58 -10.09
N THR A 88 -7.13 -4.27 -9.20
CA THR A 88 -5.87 -3.60 -9.52
C THR A 88 -4.73 -4.61 -9.55
N TYR A 89 -3.77 -4.43 -10.46
CA TYR A 89 -2.60 -5.29 -10.57
C TYR A 89 -1.57 -5.03 -9.47
N TYR A 90 -1.17 -6.10 -8.78
CA TYR A 90 -0.05 -6.09 -7.84
C TYR A 90 0.92 -7.24 -8.17
N PRO A 91 2.25 -7.03 -8.07
CA PRO A 91 3.24 -8.09 -8.25
C PRO A 91 3.07 -9.28 -7.31
N CYS A 92 2.60 -9.02 -6.08
CA CYS A 92 2.38 -10.05 -5.09
C CYS A 92 1.40 -9.62 -3.98
N PHE A 93 0.94 -10.58 -3.18
CA PHE A 93 0.04 -10.36 -2.03
C PHE A 93 0.64 -9.44 -0.96
N ARG A 94 1.97 -9.43 -0.79
CA ARG A 94 2.64 -8.53 0.16
C ARG A 94 2.60 -7.08 -0.31
N CYS A 95 2.73 -6.86 -1.62
CA CYS A 95 2.55 -5.54 -2.21
C CYS A 95 1.14 -5.02 -1.98
N HIS A 96 0.11 -5.84 -2.19
CA HIS A 96 -1.27 -5.47 -1.86
C HIS A 96 -1.41 -5.09 -0.38
N ALA A 97 -1.08 -6.02 0.53
CA ALA A 97 -1.22 -5.80 1.98
C ALA A 97 -0.46 -4.57 2.51
N GLU A 98 0.66 -4.18 1.91
CA GLU A 98 1.44 -3.00 2.31
C GLU A 98 0.89 -1.68 1.74
N THR A 99 0.13 -1.75 0.64
CA THR A 99 -0.31 -0.56 -0.11
C THR A 99 -1.82 -0.33 -0.09
N THR A 100 -2.58 -1.17 0.61
CA THR A 100 -4.03 -1.06 0.78
C THR A 100 -4.45 -1.05 2.25
N ASP A 101 -5.52 -0.32 2.54
CA ASP A 101 -6.15 -0.28 3.89
C ASP A 101 -7.27 -1.33 4.05
N HIS A 102 -7.32 -2.33 3.17
CA HIS A 102 -8.31 -3.41 3.18
C HIS A 102 -7.65 -4.76 2.94
N ASP A 103 -8.31 -5.81 3.41
CA ASP A 103 -7.86 -7.20 3.26
C ASP A 103 -7.94 -7.65 1.79
N ALA A 104 -7.04 -8.57 1.43
CA ALA A 104 -7.03 -9.17 0.10
C ALA A 104 -8.23 -10.09 -0.07
N GLU A 105 -8.98 -9.91 -1.16
CA GLU A 105 -9.97 -10.88 -1.62
C GLU A 105 -9.42 -11.58 -2.87
N PRO A 106 -9.37 -12.92 -2.90
CA PRO A 106 -8.96 -13.65 -4.10
C PRO A 106 -9.86 -13.32 -5.30
N TRP A 107 -9.34 -13.51 -6.50
CA TRP A 107 -10.12 -13.38 -7.72
C TRP A 107 -11.23 -14.46 -7.76
N PRO A 108 -12.49 -14.06 -7.99
CA PRO A 108 -13.63 -14.94 -7.75
C PRO A 108 -13.74 -16.08 -8.77
N LEU A 109 -14.26 -17.22 -8.32
CA LEU A 109 -14.36 -18.44 -9.10
C LEU A 109 -15.15 -18.22 -10.40
N GLU A 110 -16.25 -17.48 -10.32
CA GLU A 110 -17.16 -17.21 -11.44
C GLU A 110 -16.54 -16.35 -12.54
N ARG A 111 -15.43 -15.66 -12.24
CA ARG A 111 -14.72 -14.77 -13.17
C ARG A 111 -13.36 -15.34 -13.58
N ARG A 112 -13.10 -16.63 -13.35
CA ARG A 112 -11.79 -17.24 -13.67
C ARG A 112 -11.39 -17.19 -15.15
N ASP A 113 -12.36 -17.07 -16.05
CA ASP A 113 -12.12 -16.92 -17.49
C ASP A 113 -11.87 -15.45 -17.91
N GLU A 114 -11.92 -14.49 -16.97
CA GLU A 114 -11.62 -13.07 -17.22
C GLU A 114 -10.13 -12.74 -17.00
N PRO A 115 -9.59 -11.70 -17.68
CA PRO A 115 -8.20 -11.28 -17.52
C PRO A 115 -7.87 -10.80 -16.10
N ALA A 116 -7.03 -11.56 -15.42
CA ALA A 116 -6.64 -11.33 -14.03
C ALA A 116 -5.12 -11.33 -13.79
N VAL A 117 -4.33 -11.75 -14.79
CA VAL A 117 -2.88 -11.87 -14.67
C VAL A 117 -2.21 -11.08 -15.80
N LEU A 118 -1.29 -10.18 -15.46
CA LEU A 118 -0.51 -9.41 -16.41
C LEU A 118 0.89 -10.02 -16.52
N CYS A 119 1.35 -10.33 -17.73
CA CYS A 119 2.74 -10.62 -17.98
C CYS A 119 3.54 -9.31 -18.10
N GLY A 120 4.43 -9.07 -17.15
CA GLY A 120 5.29 -7.89 -17.13
C GLY A 120 6.31 -7.82 -18.26
N ALA A 121 6.65 -8.95 -18.89
CA ALA A 121 7.65 -8.99 -19.97
C ALA A 121 7.09 -8.53 -21.34
N CYS A 122 5.79 -8.71 -21.59
CA CYS A 122 5.19 -8.38 -22.88
C CYS A 122 3.87 -7.61 -22.81
N GLY A 123 3.27 -7.49 -21.63
CA GLY A 123 2.00 -6.80 -21.42
C GLY A 123 0.75 -7.64 -21.70
N ALA A 124 0.88 -8.92 -22.01
CA ALA A 124 -0.28 -9.80 -22.20
C ALA A 124 -1.09 -9.93 -20.91
N GLU A 125 -2.40 -9.70 -20.97
CA GLU A 125 -3.33 -10.05 -19.90
C GLU A 125 -3.89 -11.46 -20.15
N LEU A 126 -3.68 -12.37 -19.21
CA LEU A 126 -4.16 -13.76 -19.24
C LEU A 126 -5.35 -13.92 -18.31
N ALA A 127 -6.26 -14.82 -18.70
CA ALA A 127 -7.30 -15.28 -17.80
C ALA A 127 -6.70 -16.02 -16.60
N ALA A 128 -7.32 -15.93 -15.42
CA ALA A 128 -6.84 -16.64 -14.23
C ALA A 128 -6.70 -18.16 -14.49
N GLN A 129 -7.70 -18.75 -15.15
CA GLN A 129 -7.70 -20.17 -15.50
C GLN A 129 -6.56 -20.55 -16.46
N GLU A 130 -6.27 -19.70 -17.44
CA GLU A 130 -5.19 -19.94 -18.39
C GLU A 130 -3.83 -19.88 -17.70
N TYR A 131 -3.59 -18.84 -16.89
CA TYR A 131 -2.35 -18.69 -16.13
C TYR A 131 -2.07 -19.90 -15.21
N MET A 132 -3.09 -20.42 -14.52
CA MET A 132 -2.95 -21.61 -13.67
C MET A 132 -2.56 -22.89 -14.44
N GLY A 133 -2.77 -22.94 -15.75
CA GLY A 133 -2.51 -24.09 -16.61
C GLY A 133 -1.18 -24.06 -17.37
N VAL A 134 -0.41 -22.98 -17.29
CA VAL A 134 0.83 -22.79 -18.07
C VAL A 134 2.03 -22.48 -17.18
N ASP A 135 3.24 -22.81 -17.64
CA ASP A 135 4.51 -22.51 -16.95
C ASP A 135 5.25 -21.29 -17.55
N SER A 136 4.71 -20.75 -18.64
CA SER A 136 5.29 -19.67 -19.43
C SER A 136 4.18 -18.86 -20.10
N CYS A 137 4.48 -17.60 -20.39
CA CYS A 137 3.54 -16.72 -21.09
C CYS A 137 3.28 -17.28 -22.49
N PRO A 138 2.01 -17.56 -22.87
CA PRO A 138 1.69 -18.06 -24.22
C PRO A 138 2.08 -17.10 -25.34
N GLU A 139 2.13 -15.79 -25.05
CA GLU A 139 2.43 -14.75 -26.05
C GLU A 139 3.93 -14.53 -26.29
N CYS A 140 4.76 -14.58 -25.24
CA CYS A 140 6.19 -14.25 -25.36
C CYS A 140 7.16 -15.38 -24.94
N GLY A 141 6.66 -16.46 -24.34
CA GLY A 141 7.46 -17.62 -23.93
C GLY A 141 8.32 -17.41 -22.68
N THR A 142 8.26 -16.25 -22.04
CA THR A 142 8.94 -16.02 -20.75
C THR A 142 8.38 -16.98 -19.69
N ARG A 143 9.29 -17.61 -18.93
CA ARG A 143 8.92 -18.55 -17.87
C ARG A 143 8.43 -17.82 -16.62
N PHE A 144 7.34 -18.32 -16.04
CA PHE A 144 6.84 -17.85 -14.76
C PHE A 144 7.56 -18.55 -13.60
N ASN A 145 7.48 -17.95 -12.42
CA ASN A 145 8.06 -18.52 -11.23
C ASN A 145 7.21 -19.72 -10.76
N PRO A 146 7.72 -20.97 -10.77
CA PRO A 146 6.95 -22.13 -10.36
C PRO A 146 6.55 -22.09 -8.87
N ALA A 147 7.26 -21.35 -8.03
CA ALA A 147 6.90 -21.16 -6.62
C ALA A 147 5.66 -20.27 -6.42
N CYS A 148 5.14 -19.61 -7.47
CA CYS A 148 3.87 -18.91 -7.39
C CYS A 148 2.71 -19.85 -7.11
N VAL A 149 2.80 -21.12 -7.54
CA VAL A 149 1.75 -22.15 -7.33
C VAL A 149 1.42 -22.33 -5.85
N ASP A 150 2.44 -22.27 -4.98
CA ASP A 150 2.26 -22.40 -3.54
C ASP A 150 1.35 -21.31 -2.96
N HIS A 151 1.22 -20.18 -3.66
CA HIS A 151 0.43 -19.02 -3.24
C HIS A 151 -0.88 -18.85 -4.00
N TYR A 152 -1.27 -19.76 -4.90
CA TYR A 152 -2.48 -19.57 -5.72
C TYR A 152 -3.75 -19.38 -4.89
N HIS A 153 -3.86 -20.02 -3.73
CA HIS A 153 -4.96 -19.85 -2.78
C HIS A 153 -5.12 -18.41 -2.27
N LEU A 154 -4.08 -17.57 -2.33
CA LEU A 154 -4.14 -16.15 -1.98
C LEU A 154 -4.68 -15.28 -3.12
N TYR A 155 -4.62 -15.77 -4.36
CA TYR A 155 -4.97 -14.98 -5.55
C TYR A 155 -6.24 -15.47 -6.25
N PHE A 156 -6.62 -16.74 -6.08
CA PHE A 156 -7.75 -17.35 -6.79
C PHE A 156 -8.63 -18.15 -5.84
N GLU A 157 -9.92 -17.85 -5.79
CA GLU A 157 -10.89 -18.65 -5.04
C GLU A 157 -10.94 -20.08 -5.58
N GLY A 158 -11.23 -21.06 -4.73
CA GLY A 158 -11.35 -22.47 -5.12
C GLY A 158 -10.01 -23.14 -5.45
N VAL A 159 -8.90 -22.57 -4.96
CA VAL A 159 -7.59 -23.23 -4.92
C VAL A 159 -7.20 -23.37 -3.45
N GLU A 160 -6.92 -24.60 -3.02
CA GLU A 160 -6.49 -24.89 -1.66
C GLU A 160 -5.00 -24.60 -1.50
N GLU A 161 -4.56 -24.29 -0.27
CA GLU A 161 -3.15 -24.22 0.06
C GLU A 161 -2.48 -25.56 -0.27
N THR A 162 -1.34 -25.52 -0.97
CA THR A 162 -0.58 -26.74 -1.23
C THR A 162 0.15 -27.12 0.06
N PRO A 163 -0.06 -28.32 0.64
CA PRO A 163 0.63 -28.70 1.86
C PRO A 163 2.14 -28.68 1.66
N ASP A 164 2.87 -28.16 2.65
CA ASP A 164 4.34 -28.08 2.69
C ASP A 164 4.97 -29.42 2.22
N ARG A 165 5.58 -29.40 1.03
CA ARG A 165 6.26 -30.57 0.45
C ARG A 165 7.62 -30.74 1.13
N ARG A 166 7.56 -31.24 2.36
CA ARG A 166 8.70 -31.54 3.22
C ARG A 166 9.50 -32.75 2.74
#